data_AF-A0A4W5M9C4-F1
#
_entry.id   AF-A0A4W5M9C4-F1
#
_cell.length_a   1.000
_cell.length_b   1.000
_cell.length_c   1.000
_cell.angle_alpha   90.00
_cell.angle_beta   90.00
_cell.angle_gamma   90.00
#
_symmetry.space_group_name_H-M   'P 1'
#
loop_
_entity.id
_entity.type
_entity.pdbx_description
1 polymer ?
#
loop_
_entity_poly.entity_id
_entity_poly.type
_entity_poly.pdbx_seq_one_letter_code
_entity_poly.pdbx_strand_id
1 'polypeptide(L)'
;MSGSSHNTSLLRGRRFYCREWALEKLQRCLEARPAPGRPPGILVTGGPGAGKTALCTEAVWPTSDAGLRVGLAPHCLAFHFCQREDGRSVAVWRFVLGLVDQLRASPLLPLGYRDTLDTPLVAPTLEPLHCQRDPDDTFKRAVLLPLLDLPPPEQSLFLVVDSLEWGYGADEVSSCAKAPGRSSSISELL
;
A
#
# COMPACT_ATOMS: atom_id res chain seq x y z
N MET A 1 -1.57 20.34 -15.77
CA MET A 1 -0.37 19.45 -15.81
C MET A 1 -0.45 18.53 -14.60
N SER A 2 -1.24 17.45 -14.67
CA SER A 2 -1.41 16.52 -13.57
C SER A 2 -0.23 15.56 -13.53
N GLY A 3 0.80 15.89 -12.75
CA GLY A 3 1.83 14.93 -12.40
C GLY A 3 1.25 13.98 -11.36
N SER A 4 0.92 12.74 -11.75
CA SER A 4 0.52 11.73 -10.78
C SER A 4 1.72 11.48 -9.85
N SER A 5 1.64 12.03 -8.65
CA SER A 5 2.71 11.97 -7.65
C SER A 5 2.53 10.70 -6.83
N HIS A 6 2.61 9.54 -7.49
CA HIS A 6 2.70 8.29 -6.76
C HIS A 6 4.10 8.20 -6.15
N ASN A 7 4.18 7.93 -4.85
CA ASN A 7 5.47 7.77 -4.19
C ASN A 7 6.09 6.44 -4.59
N THR A 8 6.89 6.47 -5.66
CA THR A 8 7.65 5.32 -6.15
C THR A 8 8.93 5.12 -5.34
N SER A 9 9.49 3.91 -5.37
CA SER A 9 10.79 3.66 -4.75
C SER A 9 11.93 4.38 -5.48
N LEU A 10 12.84 4.99 -4.72
CA LEU A 10 14.13 5.52 -5.23
C LEU A 10 15.05 4.41 -5.77
N LEU A 11 14.76 3.14 -5.46
CA LEU A 11 15.52 1.99 -5.92
C LEU A 11 14.96 1.39 -7.22
N ARG A 12 13.91 1.97 -7.82
CA ARG A 12 13.34 1.43 -9.06
C ARG A 12 14.39 1.39 -10.17
N GLY A 13 14.49 0.24 -10.86
CA GLY A 13 15.47 0.02 -11.92
C GLY A 13 16.91 -0.22 -11.43
N ARG A 14 17.15 -0.23 -10.11
CA ARG A 14 18.44 -0.63 -9.54
C ARG A 14 18.49 -2.15 -9.45
N ARG A 15 19.70 -2.72 -9.60
CA ARG A 15 19.88 -4.17 -9.54
C ARG A 15 19.63 -4.70 -8.13
N PHE A 16 18.97 -5.86 -8.06
CA PHE A 16 18.66 -6.59 -6.83
C PHE A 16 19.48 -7.88 -6.74
N TYR A 17 19.91 -8.26 -5.52
CA TYR A 17 20.82 -9.38 -5.29
C TYR A 17 20.57 -10.11 -3.97
N CYS A 18 20.88 -11.41 -3.92
CA CYS A 18 21.13 -12.22 -2.71
C CYS A 18 19.92 -12.40 -1.78
N ARG A 19 18.71 -12.12 -2.27
CA ARG A 19 17.45 -12.11 -1.52
C ARG A 19 16.32 -12.77 -2.31
N GLU A 20 16.68 -13.60 -3.29
CA GLU A 20 15.77 -14.34 -4.16
C GLU A 20 14.85 -15.24 -3.34
N TRP A 21 15.39 -15.89 -2.29
CA TRP A 21 14.62 -16.71 -1.35
C TRP A 21 13.48 -15.95 -0.67
N ALA A 22 13.65 -14.64 -0.46
CA ALA A 22 12.64 -13.81 0.21
C ALA A 22 11.48 -13.51 -0.75
N LEU A 23 11.75 -13.29 -2.03
CA LEU A 23 10.71 -13.16 -3.07
C LEU A 23 9.89 -14.45 -3.19
N GLU A 24 10.57 -15.61 -3.23
CA GLU A 24 9.90 -16.92 -3.25
C GLU A 24 9.06 -17.15 -1.99
N LYS A 25 9.47 -16.59 -0.84
CA LYS A 25 8.68 -16.65 0.40
C LYS A 25 7.46 -15.74 0.34
N LEU A 26 7.58 -14.55 -0.24
CA LEU A 26 6.45 -13.64 -0.45
C LEU A 26 5.39 -14.29 -1.36
N GLN A 27 5.81 -14.86 -2.48
CA GLN A 27 4.92 -15.57 -3.40
C GLN A 27 4.18 -16.72 -2.71
N ARG A 28 4.91 -17.60 -2.00
CA ARG A 28 4.28 -18.68 -1.23
C ARG A 28 3.26 -18.19 -0.20
N CYS A 29 3.51 -17.03 0.41
CA CYS A 29 2.57 -16.43 1.34
C CYS A 29 1.34 -15.85 0.64
N LEU A 30 1.48 -15.34 -0.57
CA LEU A 30 0.40 -14.82 -1.41
C LEU A 30 -0.53 -15.93 -1.93
N GLU A 31 0.05 -17.08 -2.28
CA GLU A 31 -0.67 -18.26 -2.76
C GLU A 31 -1.27 -19.10 -1.63
N ALA A 32 -0.76 -18.95 -0.40
CA ALA A 32 -1.29 -19.66 0.75
C ALA A 32 -2.76 -19.28 1.01
N ARG A 33 -3.63 -20.30 1.08
CA ARG A 33 -5.05 -20.07 1.41
C ARG A 33 -5.20 -19.40 2.77
N PRO A 34 -6.15 -18.47 2.93
CA PRO A 34 -6.48 -17.90 4.23
C PRO A 34 -6.82 -19.01 5.22
N ALA A 35 -6.13 -19.04 6.36
CA ALA A 35 -6.41 -19.96 7.44
C ALA A 35 -7.13 -19.21 8.58
N PRO A 36 -8.17 -19.80 9.20
CA PRO A 36 -8.85 -19.18 10.33
C PRO A 36 -7.86 -18.88 11.45
N GLY A 37 -7.88 -17.64 11.96
CA GLY A 37 -6.98 -17.17 13.02
C GLY A 37 -5.63 -16.59 12.55
N ARG A 38 -5.31 -16.62 11.26
CA ARG A 38 -4.13 -15.94 10.72
C ARG A 38 -4.55 -14.60 10.10
N PRO A 39 -4.13 -13.45 10.66
CA PRO A 39 -4.45 -12.16 10.06
C PRO A 39 -3.85 -12.10 8.65
N PRO A 40 -4.59 -11.61 7.65
CA PRO A 40 -4.07 -11.43 6.31
C PRO A 40 -2.97 -10.36 6.33
N GLY A 41 -1.85 -10.63 5.64
CA GLY A 41 -0.74 -9.69 5.50
C GLY A 41 0.63 -10.29 5.79
N ILE A 42 1.66 -9.61 5.30
CA ILE A 42 3.06 -9.97 5.50
C ILE A 42 3.78 -8.74 6.05
N LEU A 43 4.39 -8.88 7.22
CA LEU A 43 5.29 -7.88 7.78
C LEU A 43 6.74 -8.27 7.49
N VAL A 44 7.44 -7.43 6.73
CA VAL A 44 8.88 -7.60 6.47
C VAL A 44 9.67 -6.81 7.49
N THR A 45 10.37 -7.50 8.38
CA THR A 45 11.21 -6.88 9.41
C THR A 45 12.70 -7.13 9.14
N GLY A 46 13.55 -6.28 9.71
CA GLY A 46 15.00 -6.37 9.58
C GLY A 46 15.66 -5.06 9.98
N GLY A 47 16.95 -5.11 10.34
CA GLY A 47 17.68 -3.91 10.76
C GLY A 47 17.79 -2.83 9.65
N PRO A 48 18.26 -1.63 10.01
CA PRO A 48 18.61 -0.60 9.04
C PRO A 48 19.56 -1.14 7.98
N GLY A 49 19.32 -0.84 6.70
CA GLY A 49 20.17 -1.32 5.60
C GLY A 49 20.00 -2.80 5.24
N ALA A 50 19.09 -3.56 5.88
CA ALA A 50 18.86 -4.97 5.56
C ALA A 50 18.28 -5.23 4.14
N GLY A 51 17.90 -4.16 3.42
CA GLY A 51 17.38 -4.23 2.06
C GLY A 51 15.86 -4.41 1.96
N LYS A 52 15.10 -4.03 2.99
CA LYS A 52 13.62 -4.14 3.00
C LYS A 52 12.97 -3.38 1.84
N THR A 53 13.27 -2.09 1.71
CA THR A 53 12.80 -1.28 0.58
C THR A 53 13.25 -1.86 -0.76
N ALA A 54 14.46 -2.42 -0.85
CA ALA A 54 14.95 -3.07 -2.07
C ALA A 54 14.11 -4.31 -2.42
N LEU A 55 13.77 -5.14 -1.43
CA LEU A 55 12.90 -6.31 -1.59
C LEU A 55 11.49 -5.88 -2.04
N CYS A 56 10.89 -4.88 -1.38
CA CYS A 56 9.60 -4.33 -1.75
C CYS A 56 9.62 -3.75 -3.18
N THR A 57 10.70 -3.07 -3.55
CA THR A 57 10.88 -2.51 -4.91
C THR A 57 10.94 -3.62 -5.95
N GLU A 58 11.72 -4.66 -5.68
CA GLU A 58 11.86 -5.80 -6.59
C GLU A 58 10.56 -6.59 -6.74
N ALA A 59 9.73 -6.68 -5.69
CA ALA A 59 8.41 -7.31 -5.76
C ALA A 59 7.43 -6.55 -6.70
N VAL A 60 7.57 -5.22 -6.80
CA VAL A 60 6.70 -4.37 -7.64
C VAL A 60 7.28 -4.18 -9.05
N TRP A 61 8.60 -3.98 -9.16
CA TRP A 61 9.32 -3.73 -10.41
C TRP A 61 10.58 -4.59 -10.48
N PRO A 62 10.45 -5.89 -10.80
CA PRO A 62 11.57 -6.82 -10.79
C PRO A 62 12.61 -6.44 -11.84
N THR A 63 13.87 -6.57 -11.44
CA THR A 63 15.04 -6.36 -12.29
C THR A 63 15.94 -7.59 -12.37
N SER A 64 15.78 -8.53 -11.43
CA SER A 64 16.51 -9.79 -11.37
C SER A 64 15.74 -10.92 -12.04
N ASP A 65 16.45 -11.92 -12.57
CA ASP A 65 15.85 -13.13 -13.13
C ASP A 65 14.97 -13.86 -12.10
N ALA A 66 15.36 -13.83 -10.83
CA ALA A 66 14.56 -14.39 -9.76
C ALA A 66 13.25 -13.63 -9.55
N GLY A 67 13.27 -12.29 -9.50
CA GLY A 67 12.07 -11.48 -9.38
C GLY A 67 11.10 -11.67 -10.56
N LEU A 68 11.63 -11.74 -11.78
CA LEU A 68 10.85 -12.05 -12.97
C LEU A 68 10.23 -13.44 -12.91
N ARG A 69 10.99 -14.45 -12.46
CA ARG A 69 10.53 -15.84 -12.33
C ARG A 69 9.47 -16.03 -11.24
N VAL A 70 9.62 -15.36 -10.09
CA VAL A 70 8.65 -15.40 -8.99
C VAL A 70 7.33 -14.73 -9.42
N GLY A 71 7.40 -13.70 -10.27
CA GLY A 71 6.19 -13.18 -10.93
C GLY A 71 5.23 -12.44 -9.99
N LEU A 72 5.74 -11.73 -8.97
CA LEU A 72 4.90 -10.94 -8.05
C LEU A 72 4.29 -9.68 -8.71
N ALA A 73 5.00 -9.03 -9.62
CA ALA A 73 4.59 -7.74 -10.17
C ALA A 73 3.17 -7.73 -10.79
N PRO A 74 2.75 -8.75 -11.56
CA PRO A 74 1.37 -8.85 -12.06
C PRO A 74 0.27 -8.93 -10.98
N HIS A 75 0.63 -9.26 -9.74
CA HIS A 75 -0.28 -9.32 -8.59
C HIS A 75 -0.28 -8.03 -7.76
N CYS A 76 0.58 -7.06 -8.10
CA CYS A 76 0.68 -5.80 -7.37
C CYS A 76 -0.48 -4.88 -7.76
N LEU A 77 -1.39 -4.66 -6.82
CA LEU A 77 -2.55 -3.79 -7.00
C LEU A 77 -2.19 -2.32 -6.77
N ALA A 78 -1.36 -2.04 -5.77
CA ALA A 78 -0.86 -0.70 -5.47
C ALA A 78 0.40 -0.76 -4.61
N PHE A 79 1.11 0.36 -4.53
CA PHE A 79 2.29 0.52 -3.71
C PHE A 79 2.34 1.92 -3.10
N HIS A 80 3.04 2.05 -1.98
CA HIS A 80 3.39 3.32 -1.37
C HIS A 80 4.77 3.22 -0.72
N PHE A 81 5.71 4.02 -1.20
CA PHE A 81 7.03 4.12 -0.62
C PHE A 81 7.17 5.42 0.16
N CYS A 82 7.27 5.33 1.49
CA CYS A 82 7.62 6.50 2.28
C CYS A 82 9.07 6.92 1.94
N GLN A 83 9.27 8.20 1.63
CA GLN A 83 10.57 8.80 1.29
C GLN A 83 10.95 9.84 2.35
N ARG A 84 12.19 9.80 2.84
CA ARG A 84 12.66 10.71 3.89
C ARG A 84 12.76 12.15 3.40
N GLU A 85 13.09 12.32 2.13
CA GLU A 85 13.30 13.60 1.46
C GLU A 85 11.98 14.28 1.08
N ASP A 86 10.88 13.52 1.02
CA ASP A 86 9.54 14.04 0.77
C ASP A 86 8.63 13.83 1.99
N GLY A 87 8.55 14.87 2.83
CA GLY A 87 7.65 14.90 3.99
C GLY A 87 6.17 14.76 3.63
N ARG A 88 5.80 14.85 2.35
CA ARG A 88 4.43 14.57 1.87
C ARG A 88 4.16 13.08 1.78
N SER A 89 5.18 12.24 1.63
CA SER A 89 5.03 10.78 1.52
C SER A 89 4.55 10.13 2.81
N VAL A 90 4.74 10.78 3.96
CA VAL A 90 4.26 10.30 5.27
C VAL A 90 2.87 10.83 5.64
N ALA A 91 2.28 11.70 4.81
CA ALA A 91 0.95 12.25 5.07
C ALA A 91 -0.15 11.25 4.71
N VAL A 92 -0.96 10.83 5.70
CA VAL A 92 -2.01 9.81 5.55
C VAL A 92 -2.98 10.13 4.42
N TRP A 93 -3.47 11.36 4.32
CA TRP A 93 -4.43 11.74 3.26
C TRP A 93 -3.82 11.61 1.86
N ARG A 94 -2.51 11.83 1.69
CA ARG A 94 -1.83 11.62 0.41
C ARG A 94 -1.64 10.15 0.09
N PHE A 95 -1.37 9.33 1.10
CA PHE A 95 -1.38 7.88 0.94
C PHE A 95 -2.76 7.41 0.45
N VAL A 96 -3.85 7.86 1.08
CA VAL A 96 -5.22 7.48 0.69
C VAL A 96 -5.54 7.90 -0.74
N LEU A 97 -5.33 9.17 -1.11
CA LEU A 97 -5.61 9.62 -2.49
C LEU A 97 -4.69 8.95 -3.51
N GLY A 98 -3.39 8.79 -3.18
CA GLY A 98 -2.44 8.11 -4.05
C GLY A 98 -2.74 6.62 -4.23
N LEU A 99 -3.38 5.99 -3.25
CA LEU A 99 -3.92 4.64 -3.36
C LEU A 99 -5.13 4.63 -4.30
N VAL A 100 -6.12 5.51 -4.08
CA VAL A 100 -7.31 5.60 -4.94
C VAL A 100 -6.92 5.81 -6.40
N ASP A 101 -5.96 6.69 -6.68
CA ASP A 101 -5.47 6.93 -8.05
C ASP A 101 -4.88 5.66 -8.69
N GLN A 102 -4.14 4.85 -7.92
CA GLN A 102 -3.59 3.57 -8.40
C GLN A 102 -4.69 2.54 -8.64
N LEU A 103 -5.64 2.41 -7.72
CA LEU A 103 -6.78 1.48 -7.87
C LEU A 103 -7.63 1.86 -9.09
N ARG A 104 -7.91 3.15 -9.28
CA ARG A 104 -8.66 3.69 -10.42
C ARG A 104 -7.99 3.38 -11.76
N ALA A 105 -6.65 3.39 -11.79
CA ALA A 105 -5.87 3.10 -12.99
C ALA A 105 -5.54 1.60 -13.16
N SER A 106 -5.83 0.77 -12.17
CA SER A 106 -5.44 -0.64 -12.17
C SER A 106 -6.27 -1.46 -13.16
N PRO A 107 -5.63 -2.20 -14.07
CA PRO A 107 -6.32 -3.16 -14.94
C PRO A 107 -6.75 -4.43 -14.19
N LEU A 108 -6.31 -4.61 -12.94
CA LEU A 108 -6.63 -5.78 -12.12
C LEU A 108 -7.97 -5.65 -11.39
N LEU A 109 -8.57 -4.46 -11.40
CA LEU A 109 -9.90 -4.23 -10.84
C LEU A 109 -10.95 -4.14 -11.95
N PRO A 110 -12.16 -4.68 -11.72
CA PRO A 110 -13.29 -4.48 -12.62
C PRO A 110 -13.62 -3.01 -12.81
N LEU A 111 -14.20 -2.65 -13.97
CA LEU A 111 -14.65 -1.28 -14.26
C LEU A 111 -15.61 -0.73 -13.20
N GLY A 112 -16.41 -1.60 -12.57
CA GLY A 112 -17.33 -1.22 -11.49
C GLY A 112 -16.66 -0.55 -10.28
N TYR A 113 -15.36 -0.79 -10.04
CA TYR A 113 -14.64 -0.01 -9.02
C TYR A 113 -14.60 1.48 -9.36
N ARG A 114 -14.33 1.81 -10.64
CA ARG A 114 -14.20 3.19 -11.11
C ARG A 114 -15.56 3.90 -11.06
N ASP A 115 -16.63 3.22 -11.46
CA ASP A 115 -17.98 3.75 -11.44
C ASP A 115 -18.40 4.17 -10.02
N THR A 116 -18.02 3.40 -9.01
CA THR A 116 -18.28 3.72 -7.59
C THR A 116 -17.61 5.03 -7.17
N LEU A 117 -16.40 5.33 -7.67
CA LEU A 117 -15.69 6.57 -7.35
C LEU A 117 -16.36 7.82 -7.92
N ASP A 118 -17.10 7.67 -9.02
CA ASP A 118 -17.77 8.78 -9.70
C ASP A 118 -19.19 9.04 -9.15
N THR A 119 -19.64 8.23 -8.18
CA THR A 119 -20.93 8.44 -7.51
C THR A 119 -20.92 9.71 -6.65
N PRO A 120 -22.07 10.39 -6.49
CA PRO A 120 -22.16 11.60 -5.65
C PRO A 120 -21.89 11.34 -4.16
N LEU A 121 -21.89 10.08 -3.72
CA LEU A 121 -21.58 9.69 -2.35
C LEU A 121 -20.07 9.56 -2.07
N VAL A 122 -19.26 9.34 -3.11
CA VAL A 122 -17.81 9.08 -3.01
C VAL A 122 -17.00 10.21 -3.62
N ALA A 123 -17.40 10.73 -4.79
CA ALA A 123 -16.64 11.77 -5.49
C ALA A 123 -16.26 12.98 -4.61
N PRO A 124 -17.14 13.53 -3.74
CA PRO A 124 -16.77 14.65 -2.86
C PRO A 124 -15.69 14.31 -1.84
N THR A 125 -15.53 13.04 -1.47
CA THR A 125 -14.54 12.64 -0.45
C THR A 125 -13.12 12.58 -1.02
N LEU A 126 -13.01 12.44 -2.35
CA LEU A 126 -11.74 12.44 -3.08
C LEU A 126 -11.12 13.84 -3.20
N GLU A 127 -11.86 14.89 -2.85
CA GLU A 127 -11.31 16.25 -2.83
C GLU A 127 -10.17 16.37 -1.82
N PRO A 128 -9.00 16.94 -2.20
CA PRO A 128 -7.83 16.99 -1.33
C PRO A 128 -8.08 17.59 0.05
N LEU A 129 -8.90 18.65 0.13
CA LEU A 129 -9.26 19.31 1.38
C LEU A 129 -10.17 18.45 2.26
N HIS A 130 -11.09 17.68 1.66
CA HIS A 130 -11.92 16.74 2.40
C HIS A 130 -11.07 15.61 2.97
N CYS A 131 -10.26 14.96 2.13
CA CYS A 131 -9.41 13.86 2.56
C CYS A 131 -8.36 14.29 3.58
N GLN A 132 -7.83 15.51 3.47
CA GLN A 132 -6.93 16.07 4.48
C GLN A 132 -7.61 16.22 5.85
N ARG A 133 -8.89 16.61 5.87
CA ARG A 133 -9.70 16.76 7.09
C ARG A 133 -10.13 15.41 7.65
N ASP A 134 -10.55 14.50 6.79
CA ASP A 134 -11.09 13.18 7.15
C ASP A 134 -10.59 12.08 6.18
N PRO A 135 -9.35 11.61 6.38
CA PRO A 135 -8.79 10.55 5.54
C PRO A 135 -9.46 9.20 5.79
N ASP A 136 -10.05 8.98 6.98
CA ASP A 136 -10.70 7.74 7.35
C ASP A 136 -12.02 7.59 6.59
N ASP A 137 -12.87 8.63 6.53
CA ASP A 137 -14.08 8.65 5.71
C ASP A 137 -13.77 8.44 4.22
N THR A 138 -12.71 9.09 3.72
CA THR A 138 -12.26 8.92 2.33
C THR A 138 -11.83 7.49 2.06
N PHE A 139 -10.99 6.92 2.93
CA PHE A 139 -10.52 5.54 2.79
C PHE A 139 -11.68 4.53 2.88
N LYS A 140 -12.61 4.72 3.81
CA LYS A 140 -13.81 3.87 3.94
C LYS A 140 -14.61 3.87 2.64
N ARG A 141 -14.98 5.06 2.14
CA ARG A 141 -15.90 5.22 1.00
C ARG A 141 -15.26 4.96 -0.36
N ALA A 142 -13.97 5.25 -0.52
CA ALA A 142 -13.29 5.14 -1.81
C ALA A 142 -12.40 3.89 -1.96
N VAL A 143 -12.05 3.23 -0.85
CA VAL A 143 -11.16 2.04 -0.88
C VAL A 143 -11.84 0.85 -0.25
N LEU A 144 -12.16 0.90 1.05
CA LEU A 144 -12.60 -0.28 1.80
C LEU A 144 -13.95 -0.82 1.31
N LEU A 145 -15.00 -0.01 1.34
CA LEU A 145 -16.34 -0.44 0.93
C LEU A 145 -16.40 -0.83 -0.56
N PRO A 146 -15.83 -0.04 -1.49
CA PRO A 146 -15.84 -0.43 -2.90
C PRO A 146 -15.10 -1.75 -3.15
N LEU A 147 -13.99 -2.03 -2.46
CA LEU A 147 -13.28 -3.31 -2.63
C LEU A 147 -14.02 -4.49 -2.02
N LEU A 148 -14.81 -4.28 -0.96
CA LEU A 148 -15.65 -5.32 -0.35
C LEU A 148 -16.88 -5.66 -1.20
N ASP A 149 -17.41 -4.69 -1.93
CA ASP A 149 -18.58 -4.87 -2.82
C ASP A 149 -18.22 -5.55 -4.15
N LEU A 150 -16.93 -5.65 -4.49
CA LEU A 150 -16.46 -6.34 -5.69
C LEU A 150 -16.46 -7.86 -5.52
N PRO A 151 -16.64 -8.62 -6.61
CA PRO A 151 -16.37 -10.05 -6.57
C PRO A 151 -14.90 -10.31 -6.20
N PRO A 152 -14.61 -11.39 -5.46
CA PRO A 152 -13.23 -11.79 -5.17
C PRO A 152 -12.42 -11.93 -6.47
N PRO A 153 -11.17 -11.42 -6.52
CA PRO A 153 -10.34 -11.53 -7.72
C PRO A 153 -9.98 -12.99 -8.01
N GLU A 154 -9.78 -13.32 -9.30
CA GLU A 154 -9.41 -14.68 -9.74
C GLU A 154 -8.04 -15.14 -9.19
N GLN A 155 -7.21 -14.17 -8.80
CA GLN A 155 -5.89 -14.38 -8.21
C GLN A 155 -5.71 -13.50 -6.98
N SER A 156 -4.88 -13.96 -6.05
CA SER A 156 -4.49 -13.15 -4.90
C SER A 156 -3.74 -11.90 -5.35
N LEU A 157 -4.19 -10.73 -4.89
CA LEU A 157 -3.53 -9.45 -5.13
C LEU A 157 -2.89 -8.92 -3.84
N PHE A 158 -1.89 -8.06 -3.96
CA PHE A 158 -1.26 -7.42 -2.80
C PHE A 158 -1.04 -5.92 -3.00
N LEU A 159 -0.91 -5.24 -1.86
CA LEU A 159 -0.50 -3.85 -1.77
C LEU A 159 0.79 -3.76 -0.95
N VAL A 160 1.76 -2.98 -1.43
CA VAL A 160 3.03 -2.73 -0.72
C VAL A 160 2.95 -1.41 0.02
N VAL A 161 3.20 -1.43 1.34
CA VAL A 161 3.46 -0.21 2.12
C VAL A 161 4.87 -0.31 2.68
N ASP A 162 5.78 0.50 2.17
CA ASP A 162 7.11 0.67 2.73
C ASP A 162 7.08 1.82 3.73
N SER A 163 7.49 1.54 4.96
CA SER A 163 7.63 2.53 6.03
C SER A 163 9.04 3.07 6.09
N LEU A 164 9.19 4.28 6.62
CA LEU A 164 10.51 4.81 6.93
C LEU A 164 10.96 4.33 8.31
N GLU A 165 12.24 3.98 8.39
CA GLU A 165 12.93 3.77 9.66
C GLU A 165 13.19 5.14 10.30
N TRP A 166 12.24 5.62 11.11
CA TRP A 166 12.53 6.74 11.99
C TRP A 166 13.50 6.23 13.05
N GLY A 167 14.75 6.68 12.95
CA GLY A 167 15.75 6.41 13.97
C GLY A 167 15.25 7.00 15.28
N TYR A 168 14.64 6.16 16.11
CA TYR A 168 14.38 6.50 17.50
C TYR A 168 15.73 6.66 18.17
N GLY A 169 16.12 7.91 18.43
CA GLY A 169 16.92 8.17 19.62
C GLY A 169 16.12 7.61 20.80
N ALA A 170 16.78 6.84 21.66
CA ALA A 170 16.24 6.55 22.97
C ALA A 170 15.84 7.88 23.63
N ASP A 171 14.68 7.90 24.29
CA ASP A 171 13.98 9.08 24.83
C ASP A 171 13.10 9.81 23.82
N GLU A 172 11.96 9.20 23.49
CA GLU A 172 10.65 9.79 23.81
C GLU A 172 9.60 8.68 23.67
N VAL A 173 8.97 8.32 24.81
CA VAL A 173 7.66 7.66 24.80
C VAL A 173 6.70 8.66 24.17
N SER A 174 6.61 8.65 22.84
CA SER A 174 5.62 9.42 22.11
C SER A 174 4.26 8.85 22.47
N SER A 175 3.63 9.45 23.48
CA SER A 175 2.20 9.34 23.65
C SER A 175 1.59 9.91 22.38
N CYS A 176 1.22 9.03 21.45
CA CYS A 176 0.27 9.38 20.41
C CYS A 176 -1.04 9.73 21.11
N ALA A 177 -1.16 10.99 21.54
CA ALA A 177 -2.41 11.55 22.00
C ALA A 177 -3.41 11.34 20.86
N LYS A 178 -4.40 10.49 21.13
CA LYS A 178 -5.48 10.14 20.22
C LYS A 178 -6.13 11.46 19.75
N ALA A 179 -5.89 11.86 18.50
CA ALA A 179 -6.74 12.86 17.89
C ALA A 179 -8.16 12.25 17.86
N PRO A 180 -9.17 12.88 18.46
CA PRO A 180 -10.52 12.33 18.48
C PRO A 180 -11.00 12.11 17.04
N GLY A 181 -11.43 10.89 16.74
CA GLY A 181 -11.99 10.52 15.43
C GLY A 181 -11.07 9.76 14.46
N ARG A 182 -9.83 9.39 14.86
CA ARG A 182 -8.96 8.53 14.03
C ARG A 182 -9.00 7.07 14.45
N SER A 183 -9.19 6.17 13.49
CA SER A 183 -9.16 4.72 13.68
C SER A 183 -7.73 4.19 13.83
N SER A 184 -7.53 3.26 14.75
CA SER A 184 -6.25 2.54 14.94
C SER A 184 -6.17 1.20 14.22
N SER A 185 -7.28 0.70 13.69
CA SER A 185 -7.36 -0.57 12.98
C SER A 185 -8.40 -0.53 11.86
N ILE A 186 -8.26 -1.41 10.86
CA ILE A 186 -9.26 -1.57 9.79
C ILE A 186 -10.62 -2.02 10.37
N SER A 187 -10.62 -2.81 11.44
CA SER A 187 -11.86 -3.22 12.12
C SER A 187 -12.66 -2.06 12.72
N GLU A 188 -12.01 -0.95 13.08
CA GLU A 188 -12.70 0.27 13.53
C GLU A 188 -13.30 1.08 12.36
N LEU A 189 -12.95 0.69 11.12
CA LEU A 189 -13.45 1.35 9.92
C LEU A 189 -14.76 0.73 9.40
N LEU A 190 -15.05 -0.52 9.77
CA LEU A 190 -16.27 -1.28 9.46
C LEU A 190 -17.38 -1.04 10.49
#